data_AF-W7JB12-F1
#
_entry.id   AF-W7JB12-F1
#
_cell.length_a   1.000
_cell.length_b   1.000
_cell.length_c   1.000
_cell.angle_alpha   90.00
_cell.angle_beta   90.00
_cell.angle_gamma   90.00
#
_symmetry.space_group_name_H-M   'P 1'
#
loop_
_entity.id
_entity.type
_entity.pdbx_description
1 polymer ?
#
loop_
_entity_poly.entity_id
_entity_poly.type
_entity_poly.pdbx_seq_one_letter_code
_entity_poly.pdbx_strand_id
1 'polypeptide(L)' 'MHEQHNDKADERESIELHKRAQLLGLVDHDEFSPDQLRAAIRAREQGADPHQAQGQVEEGTPRTTGDAHG' A
#
# COMPACT_ATOMS: atom_id res chain seq x y z
N MET A 1 -26.98 -7.64 -16.70
CA MET A 1 -26.99 -6.62 -15.64
C MET A 1 -25.68 -6.78 -14.89
N HIS A 2 -24.59 -6.27 -15.46
CA HIS A 2 -23.22 -6.52 -15.00
C HIS A 2 -22.84 -5.62 -13.82
N GLU A 3 -21.97 -6.18 -12.96
CA GLU A 3 -21.17 -5.57 -11.90
C GLU A 3 -21.36 -4.06 -11.65
N GLN A 4 -22.08 -3.69 -10.59
CA GLN A 4 -21.98 -2.35 -9.98
C GLN A 4 -21.90 -2.39 -8.44
N HIS A 5 -21.89 -3.59 -7.85
CA HIS A 5 -21.87 -3.74 -6.39
C HIS A 5 -20.46 -3.90 -5.82
N ASN A 6 -19.45 -4.14 -6.64
CA ASN A 6 -18.08 -4.35 -6.17
C ASN A 6 -17.29 -3.04 -6.00
N ASP A 7 -17.48 -2.06 -6.91
CA ASP A 7 -16.75 -0.79 -6.87
C ASP A 7 -16.96 0.02 -5.59
N LYS A 8 -18.16 -0.05 -5.00
CA LYS A 8 -18.46 0.68 -3.75
C LYS A 8 -17.85 0.03 -2.51
N ALA A 9 -17.57 -1.27 -2.56
CA ALA A 9 -16.91 -1.98 -1.47
C ALA A 9 -15.40 -1.70 -1.51
N ASP A 10 -14.79 -1.81 -2.69
CA ASP A 10 -13.38 -1.49 -2.94
C ASP A 10 -13.04 -0.02 -2.60
N GLU A 11 -13.90 0.93 -2.98
CA GLU A 11 -13.68 2.35 -2.67
C GLU A 11 -13.67 2.61 -1.15
N ARG A 12 -14.61 2.00 -0.42
CA ARG A 12 -14.67 2.15 1.05
C ARG A 12 -13.46 1.52 1.73
N GLU A 13 -13.01 0.38 1.24
CA GLU A 13 -11.84 -0.29 1.76
C GLU A 13 -10.57 0.54 1.55
N SER A 14 -10.39 1.10 0.35
CA SER A 14 -9.26 1.99 0.04
C SER A 14 -9.23 3.22 0.94
N ILE A 15 -10.40 3.83 1.20
CA ILE A 15 -10.54 4.95 2.13
C ILE A 15 -10.17 4.55 3.56
N GLU A 16 -10.59 3.36 4.01
CA GLU A 16 -10.26 2.87 5.35
C GLU A 16 -8.75 2.60 5.51
N LEU A 17 -8.12 2.05 4.48
CA LEU A 17 -6.68 1.83 4.44
C LEU A 17 -5.91 3.15 4.51
N HIS A 18 -6.28 4.16 3.73
CA HIS A 18 -5.66 5.49 3.80
C HIS A 18 -5.78 6.10 5.21
N LYS A 19 -6.96 6.02 5.82
CA LYS A 19 -7.16 6.52 7.19
C LYS A 19 -6.29 5.79 8.21
N ARG A 20 -6.20 4.46 8.13
CA ARG A 20 -5.31 3.68 9.01
C ARG A 20 -3.85 4.06 8.81
N ALA A 21 -3.41 4.20 7.58
CA ALA A 21 -2.04 4.59 7.26
C ALA A 21 -1.70 5.98 7.83
N GLN A 22 -2.61 6.94 7.70
CA GLN A 22 -2.47 8.27 8.29
C GLN A 22 -2.41 8.22 9.83
N LEU A 23 -3.29 7.43 10.48
CA LEU A 23 -3.26 7.26 11.94
C LEU A 23 -1.96 6.61 12.44
N LEU A 24 -1.37 5.74 11.63
CA LEU A 24 -0.09 5.11 11.90
C LEU A 24 1.10 5.98 11.47
N GLY A 25 0.89 7.18 10.92
CA GLY A 25 1.95 8.13 10.57
C GLY A 25 2.79 7.72 9.36
N LEU A 26 2.21 6.97 8.41
CA LEU A 26 2.85 6.69 7.12
C LEU A 26 2.83 7.97 6.26
N VAL A 27 3.98 8.38 5.71
CA VAL A 27 4.15 9.72 5.13
C VAL A 27 3.81 9.78 3.64
N ASP A 28 4.00 8.67 2.92
CA ASP A 28 3.85 8.55 1.44
C ASP A 28 2.76 7.54 1.06
N HIS A 29 1.69 7.50 1.85
CA HIS A 29 0.67 6.47 1.73
C HIS A 29 -0.34 6.73 0.59
N ASP A 30 -0.35 7.93 0.01
CA ASP A 30 -1.18 8.29 -1.15
C ASP A 30 -0.67 7.70 -2.49
N GLU A 31 0.64 7.41 -2.58
CA GLU A 31 1.24 6.79 -3.78
C GLU A 31 1.18 5.26 -3.74
N PHE A 32 0.72 4.70 -2.63
CA PHE A 32 0.67 3.26 -2.41
C PHE A 32 -0.61 2.65 -2.95
N SER A 33 -0.45 1.52 -3.64
CA SER A 33 -1.56 0.64 -3.97
C SER A 33 -2.22 0.11 -2.69
N PRO A 34 -3.50 -0.28 -2.70
CA PRO A 34 -4.19 -0.82 -1.53
C PRO A 34 -3.43 -1.97 -0.84
N ASP A 35 -2.80 -2.86 -1.61
CA ASP A 35 -1.98 -3.95 -1.07
C ASP A 35 -0.68 -3.45 -0.42
N GLN A 36 -0.09 -2.39 -0.96
CA GLN A 36 1.10 -1.77 -0.39
C GLN A 36 0.77 -1.09 0.94
N LEU A 37 -0.37 -0.38 1.00
CA LEU A 37 -0.95 0.17 2.22
C LEU A 37 -1.18 -0.91 3.27
N ARG A 38 -1.80 -2.05 2.90
CA ARG A 38 -2.01 -3.19 3.81
C ARG A 38 -0.70 -3.71 4.38
N ALA A 39 0.34 -3.88 3.55
CA ALA A 39 1.64 -4.34 3.98
C ALA A 39 2.33 -3.35 4.93
N ALA A 40 2.33 -2.06 4.60
CA ALA A 40 2.89 -1.01 5.45
C ALA A 40 2.16 -0.90 6.80
N ILE A 41 0.83 -0.94 6.79
CA ILE A 41 0.00 -0.94 8.01
C ILE A 41 0.36 -2.15 8.88
N ARG A 42 0.45 -3.34 8.28
CA ARG A 42 0.80 -4.56 9.01
C ARG A 42 2.20 -4.47 9.64
N ALA A 43 3.17 -3.89 8.93
CA ALA A 43 4.51 -3.67 9.46
C ALA A 43 4.49 -2.68 10.64
N ARG A 44 3.70 -1.60 10.56
CA ARG A 44 3.50 -0.65 11.67
C ARG A 44 2.86 -1.32 12.88
N GLU A 45 1.86 -2.16 12.68
CA GLU A 45 1.21 -2.93 13.76
C GLU A 45 2.17 -3.92 14.44
N GLN A 46 3.18 -4.39 13.72
CA GLN A 46 4.25 -5.24 14.26
C GLN A 46 5.37 -4.46 14.97
N GLY A 47 5.26 -3.12 15.02
CA GLY A 47 6.21 -2.25 15.70
C GLY A 47 7.33 -1.70 14.82
N ALA A 48 7.25 -1.85 13.48
CA ALA A 48 8.19 -1.20 12.58
C ALA A 48 7.96 0.33 12.57
N ASP A 49 9.05 1.09 12.45
CA ASP A 49 8.96 2.53 12.24
C ASP A 49 8.36 2.88 10.86
N PRO A 50 7.77 4.07 10.67
CA PRO A 50 7.09 4.46 9.42
C PRO A 50 7.95 4.25 8.18
N HIS A 51 9.19 4.71 8.22
CA HIS A 51 10.13 4.58 7.10
C HIS A 51 10.51 3.12 6.82
N GLN A 52 10.61 2.27 7.84
CA GLN A 52 10.89 0.85 7.65
C GLN A 52 9.68 0.11 7.06
N ALA A 53 8.48 0.44 7.55
CA ALA A 53 7.24 -0.11 7.04
C ALA A 53 7.02 0.24 5.56
N GLN A 54 7.38 1.46 5.14
CA GLN A 54 7.32 1.93 3.75
C GLN A 54 8.41 1.30 2.87
N GLY A 55 9.65 1.19 3.36
CA GLY A 55 10.76 0.62 2.59
C GLY A 55 10.58 -0.87 2.27
N GLN A 56 9.93 -1.63 3.17
CA GLN A 56 9.63 -3.06 2.94
C GLN A 56 8.65 -3.29 1.79
N VAL A 57 7.81 -2.29 1.48
CA VAL A 57 6.84 -2.40 0.39
C VAL A 57 7.45 -2.12 -0.98
N GLU A 58 8.48 -1.28 -1.00
CA GLU A 58 9.24 -0.95 -2.22
C GLU A 58 10.11 -2.14 -2.65
N GLU A 59 10.74 -2.84 -1.71
CA GLU A 59 11.60 -4.00 -1.99
C GLU A 59 10.83 -5.23 -2.50
N GLY A 60 9.55 -5.36 -2.16
CA GLY A 60 8.67 -6.45 -2.60
C GLY A 60 8.13 -6.27 -4.03
N THR A 61 8.30 -5.09 -4.63
CA THR A 61 8.01 -4.91 -6.05
C THR A 61 9.19 -5.42 -6.86
N PRO A 62 9.01 -6.36 -7.82
CA PRO A 62 10.10 -6.73 -8.70
C PRO A 62 10.50 -5.46 -9.45
N ARG A 63 11.68 -4.93 -9.12
CA ARG A 63 12.36 -3.97 -10.00
C ARG A 63 12.48 -4.67 -11.35
N THR A 64 11.58 -4.37 -12.28
CA THR A 64 11.86 -4.36 -13.71
C THR A 64 12.94 -3.30 -13.91
N THR A 65 14.15 -3.65 -13.48
CA THR A 65 15.38 -3.02 -13.91
C THR A 65 15.44 -3.40 -15.37
N GLY A 66 15.26 -2.42 -16.24
CA GLY A 66 15.48 -2.62 -17.67
C GLY A 66 16.87 -3.20 -17.86
N ASP A 67 16.93 -4.49 -18.22
CA ASP A 67 18.12 -5.06 -18.81
C ASP A 67 18.07 -4.71 -20.30
N ALA A 68 18.47 -3.47 -20.59
CA ALA A 68 19.07 -3.16 -21.87
C ALA A 68 20.44 -3.84 -21.90
N HIS A 69 20.48 -5.14 -22.24
CA HIS A 69 21.69 -5.79 -22.70
C HIS A 69 21.87 -5.50 -24.20
N GLY A 70 23.09 -5.07 -24.55
CA GLY A 70 23.49 -4.61 -25.87
C GLY A 70 23.77 -5.69 -26.91
#